data_AF-A0A2L0QVJ1-F1
#
_entry.id   AF-A0A2L0QVJ1-F1
#
_cell.length_a   1.000
_cell.length_b   1.000
_cell.length_c   1.000
_cell.angle_alpha   90.00
_cell.angle_beta   90.00
_cell.angle_gamma   90.00
#
_symmetry.space_group_name_H-M   'P 1'
#
loop_
_entity.id
_entity.type
_entity.pdbx_description
1 polymer ?
#
loop_
_entity_poly.entity_id
_entity_poly.type
_entity_poly.pdbx_seq_one_letter_code
_entity_poly.pdbx_strand_id
1 'polypeptide(L)'
;MSKAVSANAGTVGRQAAVIAAASGLILSMGLPANAADTTAGVSASTESGSAQAALAVTAAPTATVSFERPVVKTTAAPKREPVRAQSTATETGAASTTESAADKLAKTVSSAATSGIAAIAYTGIGSPYVWGGTSPVTGWDCSGFTQWVYAQAGISIPRVNAWTAMTPTSTPQPGDLVMQNGGAHVGIYVGNGMMVSALNPSQGTLLHAVAATGTSSFFTVSK
;
A
#
# COMPACT_ATOMS: atom_id res chain seq x y z
N MET A 1 -18.43 -42.47 36.79
CA MET A 1 -19.10 -41.73 37.89
C MET A 1 -18.59 -40.31 37.85
N SER A 2 -19.47 -39.39 37.44
CA SER A 2 -19.21 -38.02 37.02
C SER A 2 -19.12 -37.04 38.20
N LYS A 3 -18.36 -35.93 38.06
CA LYS A 3 -18.64 -34.60 38.65
C LYS A 3 -17.67 -33.56 38.03
N ALA A 4 -18.14 -32.78 37.06
CA ALA A 4 -18.59 -31.37 37.21
C ALA A 4 -17.40 -30.40 37.38
N VAL A 5 -16.86 -29.80 36.30
CA VAL A 5 -17.33 -28.56 35.65
C VAL A 5 -17.84 -27.53 36.67
N SER A 6 -16.99 -26.57 37.00
CA SER A 6 -17.42 -25.26 37.51
C SER A 6 -17.17 -24.21 36.42
N ALA A 7 -18.25 -23.49 36.11
CA ALA A 7 -18.34 -22.49 35.07
C ALA A 7 -17.65 -21.19 35.49
N ASN A 8 -16.92 -20.58 34.56
CA ASN A 8 -16.53 -19.18 34.65
C ASN A 8 -17.61 -18.35 33.94
N ALA A 9 -18.54 -17.80 34.72
CA ALA A 9 -19.56 -16.87 34.24
C ALA A 9 -19.22 -15.46 34.75
N GLY A 10 -18.58 -14.67 33.89
CA GLY A 10 -18.38 -13.24 34.04
C GLY A 10 -19.02 -12.53 32.85
N THR A 11 -20.25 -12.08 33.06
CA THR A 11 -21.16 -11.45 32.12
C THR A 11 -20.67 -10.09 31.59
N VAL A 12 -20.64 -9.97 30.26
CA VAL A 12 -21.16 -8.88 29.42
C VAL A 12 -21.03 -7.43 29.95
N GLY A 13 -20.18 -6.66 29.27
CA GLY A 13 -20.25 -5.19 29.23
C GLY A 13 -20.21 -4.68 27.78
N ARG A 14 -21.37 -4.59 27.14
CA ARG A 14 -21.59 -3.85 25.89
C ARG A 14 -22.13 -2.46 26.25
N GLN A 15 -21.40 -1.39 25.94
CA GLN A 15 -21.91 -0.02 25.80
C GLN A 15 -20.96 0.67 24.79
N ALA A 16 -21.36 0.86 23.53
CA ALA A 16 -22.20 1.95 23.00
C ALA A 16 -21.29 2.93 22.23
N ALA A 17 -21.54 2.97 20.92
CA ALA A 17 -20.92 3.89 19.98
C ALA A 17 -21.33 5.33 20.27
N VAL A 18 -20.39 6.27 20.13
CA VAL A 18 -20.70 7.69 19.93
C VAL A 18 -20.04 8.11 18.62
N ILE A 19 -20.85 8.15 17.58
CA ILE A 19 -20.55 8.83 16.32
C ILE A 19 -20.98 10.28 16.54
N ALA A 20 -20.02 11.18 16.70
CA ALA A 20 -20.29 12.61 16.63
C ALA A 20 -20.07 13.06 15.19
N ALA A 21 -21.16 13.10 14.41
CA ALA A 21 -21.23 13.87 13.18
C ALA A 21 -21.50 15.34 13.56
N ALA A 22 -20.54 16.23 13.30
CA ALA A 22 -20.77 17.67 13.33
C ALA A 22 -20.74 18.18 11.89
N SER A 23 -21.95 18.37 11.35
CA SER A 23 -22.23 19.00 10.08
C SER A 23 -22.01 20.52 10.17
N GLY A 24 -21.42 21.10 9.12
CA GLY A 24 -21.75 22.45 8.69
C GLY A 24 -20.76 23.56 9.05
N LEU A 25 -20.05 24.03 8.03
CA LEU A 25 -19.79 25.46 7.86
C LEU A 25 -19.77 25.77 6.36
N ILE A 26 -20.87 26.32 5.84
CA ILE A 26 -20.91 26.91 4.50
C ILE A 26 -20.45 28.36 4.66
N LEU A 27 -19.29 28.69 4.09
CA LEU A 27 -18.78 30.06 4.03
C LEU A 27 -19.30 30.69 2.73
N SER A 28 -20.37 31.48 2.85
CA SER A 28 -20.87 32.30 1.75
C SER A 28 -20.01 33.56 1.64
N MET A 29 -19.15 33.62 0.62
CA MET A 29 -18.37 34.82 0.30
C MET A 29 -19.16 35.64 -0.73
N GLY A 30 -19.83 36.68 -0.23
CA GLY A 30 -20.46 37.71 -1.05
C GLY A 30 -19.40 38.60 -1.71
N LEU A 31 -19.61 38.92 -2.99
CA LEU A 31 -18.80 39.91 -3.70
C LEU A 31 -19.07 41.31 -3.12
N PRO A 32 -18.03 42.10 -2.80
CA PRO A 32 -18.20 43.55 -2.74
C PRO A 32 -18.16 44.10 -4.17
N ALA A 33 -19.28 44.66 -4.60
CA ALA A 33 -19.29 45.69 -5.63
C ALA A 33 -18.60 46.93 -5.04
N ASN A 34 -17.40 47.26 -5.54
CA ASN A 34 -16.78 48.56 -5.31
C ASN A 34 -16.51 49.21 -6.67
N ALA A 35 -17.22 50.30 -6.87
CA ALA A 35 -16.92 51.31 -7.87
C ALA A 35 -15.87 52.29 -7.29
N ALA A 36 -15.18 52.95 -8.21
CA ALA A 36 -14.42 54.21 -8.07
C ALA A 36 -12.89 54.12 -8.17
N ASP A 37 -12.46 54.72 -9.29
CA ASP A 37 -11.36 55.67 -9.49
C ASP A 37 -9.87 55.24 -9.51
N THR A 38 -9.38 55.20 -10.76
CA THR A 38 -8.22 55.96 -11.29
C THR A 38 -6.83 55.76 -10.65
N THR A 39 -5.91 55.16 -11.42
CA THR A 39 -4.79 55.88 -12.08
C THR A 39 -4.00 54.97 -13.06
N ALA A 40 -4.02 55.41 -14.33
CA ALA A 40 -3.05 55.28 -15.43
C ALA A 40 -2.09 54.07 -15.58
N GLY A 41 -2.10 53.50 -16.79
CA GLY A 41 -0.91 52.83 -17.34
C GLY A 41 -1.12 52.01 -18.62
N VAL A 42 -1.00 52.67 -19.78
CA VAL A 42 -0.49 52.14 -21.07
C VAL A 42 -1.39 51.25 -21.95
N SER A 43 -1.78 51.86 -23.08
CA SER A 43 -1.84 51.38 -24.47
C SER A 43 -2.30 49.95 -24.78
N ALA A 44 -3.39 49.81 -25.56
CA ALA A 44 -3.31 49.79 -27.03
C ALA A 44 -4.60 49.24 -27.66
N SER A 45 -4.90 49.80 -28.84
CA SER A 45 -5.70 49.23 -29.93
C SER A 45 -7.23 49.27 -29.83
N THR A 46 -7.75 50.28 -30.50
CA THR A 46 -9.08 50.35 -31.11
C THR A 46 -9.22 49.23 -32.15
N GLU A 47 -10.24 48.39 -32.02
CA GLU A 47 -10.98 47.89 -33.17
C GLU A 47 -12.46 47.74 -32.82
N SER A 48 -13.28 48.40 -33.64
CA SER A 48 -14.73 48.52 -33.50
C SER A 48 -15.42 47.16 -33.71
N GLY A 49 -16.03 46.65 -32.65
CA GLY A 49 -16.94 45.50 -32.72
C GLY A 49 -18.33 45.92 -33.17
N SER A 50 -18.65 45.68 -34.43
CA SER A 50 -20.01 45.64 -34.95
C SER A 50 -20.77 44.49 -34.28
N ALA A 51 -21.90 44.80 -33.65
CA ALA A 51 -22.79 43.84 -33.03
C ALA A 51 -23.22 42.73 -34.01
N GLN A 52 -23.17 41.47 -33.57
CA GLN A 52 -23.97 40.41 -34.15
C GLN A 52 -24.40 39.41 -33.05
N ALA A 53 -25.73 39.35 -32.91
CA ALA A 53 -26.58 38.43 -32.18
C ALA A 53 -25.92 37.22 -31.51
N ALA A 54 -26.12 37.13 -30.19
CA ALA A 54 -25.95 35.92 -29.42
C ALA A 54 -26.92 34.83 -29.93
N LEU A 55 -26.40 33.81 -30.61
CA LEU A 55 -27.05 32.51 -30.71
C LEU A 55 -26.84 31.78 -29.38
N ALA A 56 -27.89 31.73 -28.56
CA ALA A 56 -27.88 30.91 -27.36
C ALA A 56 -27.84 29.42 -27.77
N VAL A 57 -26.66 28.83 -27.77
CA VAL A 57 -26.50 27.36 -27.80
C VAL A 57 -26.81 26.86 -26.40
N THR A 58 -28.07 26.51 -26.16
CA THR A 58 -28.45 25.71 -24.98
C THR A 58 -28.01 24.27 -25.23
N ALA A 59 -26.85 23.90 -24.68
CA ALA A 59 -26.47 22.50 -24.56
C ALA A 59 -27.10 21.95 -23.28
N ALA A 60 -28.01 20.98 -23.41
CA ALA A 60 -28.59 20.26 -22.29
C ALA A 60 -27.52 19.39 -21.61
N PRO A 61 -27.27 19.53 -20.29
CA PRO A 61 -26.35 18.65 -19.59
C PRO A 61 -27.12 17.42 -19.08
N THR A 62 -27.28 16.40 -19.90
CA THR A 62 -27.69 15.08 -19.38
C THR A 62 -27.01 13.98 -20.18
N ALA A 63 -25.75 13.74 -19.86
CA ALA A 63 -25.11 12.47 -20.13
C ALA A 63 -25.27 11.60 -18.88
N THR A 64 -26.30 10.77 -18.84
CA THR A 64 -26.46 9.74 -17.81
C THR A 64 -25.49 8.61 -18.12
N VAL A 65 -24.35 8.56 -17.45
CA VAL A 65 -23.42 7.43 -17.55
C VAL A 65 -23.87 6.34 -16.59
N SER A 66 -24.56 5.33 -17.13
CA SER A 66 -24.89 4.10 -16.40
C SER A 66 -23.69 3.18 -16.35
N PHE A 67 -23.12 2.99 -15.17
CA PHE A 67 -22.19 1.90 -14.90
C PHE A 67 -23.00 0.68 -14.46
N GLU A 68 -23.28 -0.21 -15.40
CA GLU A 68 -23.84 -1.53 -15.10
C GLU A 68 -22.74 -2.33 -14.37
N ARG A 69 -22.82 -2.38 -13.05
CA ARG A 69 -21.97 -3.27 -12.24
C ARG A 69 -22.53 -4.69 -12.39
N PRO A 70 -21.80 -5.64 -13.01
CA PRO A 70 -22.20 -7.04 -12.90
C PRO A 70 -22.13 -7.43 -11.41
N VAL A 71 -23.24 -7.97 -10.89
CA VAL A 71 -23.29 -8.55 -9.55
C VAL A 71 -22.34 -9.74 -9.54
N VAL A 72 -21.14 -9.54 -8.99
CA VAL A 72 -20.20 -10.63 -8.74
C VAL A 72 -20.75 -11.43 -7.57
N LYS A 73 -21.29 -12.63 -7.86
CA LYS A 73 -21.68 -13.59 -6.83
C LYS A 73 -20.42 -14.16 -6.19
N THR A 74 -20.19 -13.85 -4.92
CA THR A 74 -19.14 -14.47 -4.11
C THR A 74 -19.58 -15.86 -3.67
N THR A 75 -18.92 -16.90 -4.19
CA THR A 75 -18.96 -18.25 -3.60
C THR A 75 -18.07 -18.26 -2.36
N ALA A 76 -18.61 -18.71 -1.23
CA ALA A 76 -17.86 -18.87 0.01
C ALA A 76 -16.75 -19.92 -0.15
N ALA A 77 -15.53 -19.58 0.29
CA ALA A 77 -14.38 -20.48 0.29
C ALA A 77 -14.61 -21.69 1.22
N PRO A 78 -14.19 -22.91 0.84
CA PRO A 78 -14.33 -24.07 1.70
C PRO A 78 -13.50 -23.90 2.98
N LYS A 79 -14.17 -24.10 4.12
CA LYS A 79 -13.58 -24.12 5.46
C LYS A 79 -12.53 -25.23 5.54
N ARG A 80 -11.25 -24.87 5.66
CA ARG A 80 -10.17 -25.83 5.92
C ARG A 80 -10.15 -26.18 7.40
N GLU A 81 -10.24 -27.48 7.69
CA GLU A 81 -9.99 -28.04 9.03
C GLU A 81 -8.51 -27.93 9.42
N PRO A 82 -8.18 -27.77 10.71
CA PRO A 82 -6.81 -27.72 11.17
C PRO A 82 -6.20 -29.12 11.21
N VAL A 83 -5.21 -29.38 10.36
CA VAL A 83 -4.37 -30.58 10.49
C VAL A 83 -3.41 -30.38 11.67
N ARG A 84 -3.65 -31.15 12.73
CA ARG A 84 -2.77 -31.34 13.88
C ARG A 84 -1.51 -32.10 13.44
N ALA A 85 -0.37 -31.42 13.37
CA ALA A 85 0.92 -32.10 13.29
C ALA A 85 1.44 -32.35 14.71
N GLN A 86 1.71 -33.63 15.00
CA GLN A 86 2.19 -34.14 16.28
C GLN A 86 3.68 -33.85 16.47
N SER A 87 4.04 -33.36 17.66
CA SER A 87 5.41 -33.36 18.16
C SER A 87 5.74 -34.77 18.67
N THR A 88 6.80 -35.36 18.13
CA THR A 88 7.51 -36.46 18.77
C THR A 88 9.00 -36.18 18.64
N ALA A 89 9.61 -35.83 19.77
CA ALA A 89 11.05 -35.77 19.92
C ALA A 89 11.61 -37.19 20.11
N THR A 90 12.75 -37.46 19.50
CA THR A 90 13.65 -38.54 19.93
C THR A 90 15.07 -38.06 19.67
N GLU A 91 15.76 -37.71 20.75
CA GLU A 91 17.22 -37.60 20.76
C GLU A 91 17.84 -39.00 20.72
N THR A 92 18.92 -39.17 19.95
CA THR A 92 20.17 -39.81 20.37
C THR A 92 21.20 -39.60 19.25
N GLY A 93 22.37 -39.10 19.62
CA GLY A 93 23.33 -38.49 18.71
C GLY A 93 24.23 -39.42 17.92
N ALA A 94 24.79 -38.85 16.86
CA ALA A 94 26.11 -39.19 16.33
C ALA A 94 26.66 -37.93 15.66
N ALA A 95 27.81 -37.47 16.15
CA ALA A 95 28.51 -36.30 15.66
C ALA A 95 28.90 -36.45 14.19
N SER A 96 28.60 -35.44 13.38
CA SER A 96 29.38 -35.14 12.18
C SER A 96 29.20 -33.66 11.84
N THR A 97 30.33 -32.97 11.76
CA THR A 97 30.46 -31.55 11.45
C THR A 97 29.87 -31.24 10.08
N THR A 98 28.74 -30.55 10.05
CA THR A 98 28.28 -29.82 8.88
C THR A 98 27.50 -28.62 9.39
N GLU A 99 28.09 -27.42 9.26
CA GLU A 99 27.40 -26.16 9.55
C GLU A 99 26.09 -26.13 8.76
N SER A 100 24.98 -26.20 9.48
CA SER A 100 23.64 -26.20 8.92
C SER A 100 23.36 -24.88 8.23
N ALA A 101 23.01 -24.93 6.95
CA ALA A 101 22.60 -23.76 6.15
C ALA A 101 21.44 -22.96 6.77
N ALA A 102 20.71 -23.54 7.74
CA ALA A 102 19.69 -22.87 8.53
C ALA A 102 20.27 -21.84 9.51
N ASP A 103 21.48 -22.06 10.05
CA ASP A 103 22.15 -21.15 10.97
C ASP A 103 22.74 -19.94 10.21
N LYS A 104 23.27 -20.16 8.99
CA LYS A 104 23.66 -19.07 8.08
C LYS A 104 22.47 -18.24 7.61
N LEU A 105 21.29 -18.86 7.38
CA LEU A 105 20.08 -18.12 7.03
C LEU A 105 19.58 -17.29 8.22
N ALA A 106 19.53 -17.87 9.43
CA ALA A 106 19.14 -17.17 10.65
C ALA A 106 20.12 -16.03 11.02
N LYS A 107 21.43 -16.22 10.81
CA LYS A 107 22.47 -15.21 11.07
C LYS A 107 22.51 -14.11 10.01
N THR A 108 22.17 -14.41 8.75
CA THR A 108 21.98 -13.40 7.69
C THR A 108 20.73 -12.56 7.93
N VAL A 109 19.65 -13.19 8.40
CA VAL A 109 18.42 -12.48 8.83
C VAL A 109 18.72 -11.64 10.08
N SER A 110 19.54 -12.12 11.02
CA SER A 110 19.84 -11.41 12.27
C SER A 110 20.83 -10.24 12.10
N SER A 111 21.80 -10.32 11.17
CA SER A 111 22.74 -9.21 10.92
C SER A 111 22.18 -8.12 9.98
N ALA A 112 21.14 -8.41 9.21
CA ALA A 112 20.37 -7.44 8.43
C ALA A 112 19.11 -6.92 9.16
N ALA A 113 18.76 -7.49 10.31
CA ALA A 113 17.63 -7.11 11.15
C ALA A 113 17.93 -5.98 12.16
N THR A 114 19.08 -5.29 12.05
CA THR A 114 19.40 -4.17 12.94
C THR A 114 19.12 -2.85 12.22
N SER A 115 17.89 -2.33 12.38
CA SER A 115 17.39 -1.03 11.91
C SER A 115 17.55 -0.71 10.40
N GLY A 116 16.46 -0.75 9.64
CA GLY A 116 16.46 -0.29 8.25
C GLY A 116 15.23 -0.71 7.45
N ILE A 117 15.06 -0.12 6.25
CA ILE A 117 13.92 -0.35 5.35
C ILE A 117 13.78 -1.85 4.99
N ALA A 118 14.89 -2.55 4.75
CA ALA A 118 14.87 -4.00 4.47
C ALA A 118 14.33 -4.82 5.65
N ALA A 119 14.73 -4.50 6.88
CA ALA A 119 14.23 -5.17 8.08
C ALA A 119 12.72 -4.96 8.26
N ILE A 120 12.24 -3.73 8.01
CA ILE A 120 10.80 -3.42 8.00
C ILE A 120 10.07 -4.25 6.93
N ALA A 121 10.63 -4.37 5.73
CA ALA A 121 10.01 -5.15 4.66
C ALA A 121 9.75 -6.61 5.05
N TYR A 122 10.69 -7.25 5.78
CA TYR A 122 10.50 -8.61 6.29
C TYR A 122 9.28 -8.75 7.22
N THR A 123 8.94 -7.72 7.97
CA THR A 123 7.78 -7.75 8.89
C THR A 123 6.43 -7.77 8.16
N GLY A 124 6.40 -7.42 6.87
CA GLY A 124 5.20 -7.49 6.05
C GLY A 124 4.91 -8.87 5.44
N ILE A 125 5.86 -9.81 5.51
CA ILE A 125 5.68 -11.16 4.94
C ILE A 125 4.48 -11.87 5.58
N GLY A 126 3.67 -12.51 4.75
CA GLY A 126 2.44 -13.20 5.14
C GLY A 126 1.19 -12.31 5.12
N SER A 127 1.34 -11.00 4.95
CA SER A 127 0.19 -10.10 4.82
C SER A 127 -0.57 -10.39 3.51
N PRO A 128 -1.92 -10.32 3.53
CA PRO A 128 -2.72 -10.62 2.35
C PRO A 128 -2.57 -9.53 1.30
N TYR A 129 -2.68 -9.94 0.03
CA TYR A 129 -2.74 -8.98 -1.06
C TYR A 129 -4.18 -8.49 -1.24
N VAL A 130 -4.36 -7.17 -1.23
CA VAL A 130 -5.63 -6.51 -1.55
C VAL A 130 -5.35 -5.35 -2.49
N TRP A 131 -5.95 -5.38 -3.69
CA TRP A 131 -5.81 -4.31 -4.67
C TRP A 131 -6.23 -2.97 -4.08
N GLY A 132 -5.36 -1.96 -4.17
CA GLY A 132 -5.60 -0.63 -3.59
C GLY A 132 -5.34 -0.53 -2.08
N GLY A 133 -5.16 -1.65 -1.36
CA GLY A 133 -4.94 -1.65 0.08
C GLY A 133 -3.58 -1.07 0.49
N THR A 134 -3.48 -0.64 1.75
CA THR A 134 -2.31 0.08 2.28
C THR A 134 -1.96 -0.30 3.74
N SER A 135 -2.54 -1.39 4.28
CA SER A 135 -2.39 -1.75 5.70
C SER A 135 -2.06 -3.23 5.88
N PRO A 136 -1.23 -3.60 6.86
CA PRO A 136 -0.87 -5.00 7.10
C PRO A 136 -2.07 -5.86 7.51
N VAL A 137 -3.05 -5.25 8.20
CA VAL A 137 -4.19 -5.97 8.79
C VAL A 137 -5.26 -6.27 7.74
N THR A 138 -5.59 -5.29 6.92
CA THR A 138 -6.61 -5.45 5.86
C THR A 138 -6.01 -5.95 4.55
N GLY A 139 -4.68 -5.96 4.44
CA GLY A 139 -3.95 -6.24 3.22
C GLY A 139 -3.60 -5.00 2.41
N TRP A 140 -2.68 -5.21 1.47
CA TRP A 140 -2.15 -4.18 0.59
C TRP A 140 -1.82 -4.73 -0.80
N ASP A 141 -1.65 -3.83 -1.77
CA ASP A 141 -1.04 -4.22 -3.04
C ASP A 141 0.48 -3.95 -3.02
N CYS A 142 1.13 -4.14 -4.16
CA CYS A 142 2.59 -3.99 -4.29
C CYS A 142 3.08 -2.61 -3.83
N SER A 143 2.38 -1.55 -4.23
CA SER A 143 2.79 -0.17 -3.95
C SER A 143 2.26 0.33 -2.61
N GLY A 144 1.14 -0.19 -2.11
CA GLY A 144 0.70 -0.02 -0.73
C GLY A 144 1.70 -0.64 0.27
N PHE A 145 2.24 -1.82 -0.04
CA PHE A 145 3.29 -2.45 0.75
C PHE A 145 4.56 -1.59 0.80
N THR A 146 5.11 -1.18 -0.34
CA THR A 146 6.35 -0.37 -0.34
C THR A 146 6.12 0.97 0.37
N GLN A 147 4.97 1.62 0.15
CA GLN A 147 4.62 2.86 0.85
C GLN A 147 4.57 2.66 2.36
N TRP A 148 3.97 1.57 2.83
CA TRP A 148 3.96 1.24 4.25
C TRP A 148 5.37 1.04 4.80
N VAL A 149 6.23 0.29 4.10
CA VAL A 149 7.63 0.06 4.53
C VAL A 149 8.40 1.36 4.67
N TYR A 150 8.36 2.23 3.66
CA TYR A 150 9.06 3.53 3.71
C TYR A 150 8.47 4.44 4.79
N ALA A 151 7.14 4.42 4.99
CA ALA A 151 6.49 5.21 6.03
C ALA A 151 6.94 4.80 7.45
N GLN A 152 7.16 3.51 7.71
CA GLN A 152 7.74 3.06 8.99
C GLN A 152 9.17 3.59 9.22
N ALA A 153 9.89 3.90 8.14
CA ALA A 153 11.20 4.53 8.19
C ALA A 153 11.13 6.08 8.14
N GLY A 154 9.94 6.67 8.25
CA GLY A 154 9.73 8.12 8.21
C GLY A 154 9.84 8.75 6.81
N ILE A 155 9.84 7.95 5.75
CA ILE A 155 9.99 8.41 4.36
C ILE A 155 8.64 8.33 3.66
N SER A 156 8.15 9.47 3.17
CA SER A 156 6.92 9.52 2.37
C SER A 156 7.24 9.31 0.90
N ILE A 157 6.54 8.38 0.26
CA ILE A 157 6.68 8.11 -1.17
C ILE A 157 5.32 8.19 -1.87
N PRO A 158 5.28 8.56 -3.16
CA PRO A 158 4.08 8.51 -3.97
C PRO A 158 3.41 7.12 -3.93
N ARG A 159 2.07 7.10 -3.84
CA ARG A 159 1.27 5.86 -3.81
C ARG A 159 1.45 5.01 -5.06
N VAL A 160 1.75 5.66 -6.17
CA VAL A 160 2.04 5.06 -7.48
C VAL A 160 3.26 5.77 -8.04
N ASN A 161 4.02 5.09 -8.90
CA ASN A 161 5.21 5.67 -9.52
C ASN A 161 6.27 6.17 -8.53
N ALA A 162 6.44 5.51 -7.38
CA ALA A 162 7.34 5.94 -6.31
C ALA A 162 8.79 6.23 -6.77
N TRP A 163 9.25 5.52 -7.81
CA TRP A 163 10.57 5.69 -8.41
C TRP A 163 10.81 7.09 -8.99
N THR A 164 9.77 7.87 -9.31
CA THR A 164 9.92 9.23 -9.84
C THR A 164 10.43 10.23 -8.80
N ALA A 165 10.36 9.88 -7.52
CA ALA A 165 10.89 10.66 -6.40
C ALA A 165 12.25 10.12 -5.90
N MET A 166 12.87 9.18 -6.61
CA MET A 166 14.08 8.47 -6.20
C MET A 166 15.16 8.52 -7.28
N THR A 167 16.39 8.19 -6.91
CA THR A 167 17.53 8.16 -7.84
C THR A 167 17.75 6.73 -8.36
N PRO A 168 17.82 6.51 -9.69
CA PRO A 168 18.16 5.20 -10.25
C PRO A 168 19.53 4.72 -9.77
N THR A 169 19.69 3.41 -9.52
CA THR A 169 20.97 2.82 -9.11
C THR A 169 21.22 1.49 -9.81
N SER A 170 22.49 1.23 -10.13
CA SER A 170 22.96 -0.07 -10.65
C SER A 170 23.60 -0.95 -9.56
N THR A 171 23.75 -0.43 -8.35
CA THR A 171 24.36 -1.12 -7.20
C THR A 171 23.39 -1.13 -6.02
N PRO A 172 22.26 -1.84 -6.15
CA PRO A 172 21.19 -1.78 -5.16
C PRO A 172 21.65 -2.27 -3.79
N GLN A 173 21.24 -1.56 -2.75
CA GLN A 173 21.47 -1.89 -1.34
C GLN A 173 20.16 -2.33 -0.68
N PRO A 174 20.21 -3.19 0.35
CA PRO A 174 19.01 -3.56 1.11
C PRO A 174 18.24 -2.30 1.57
N GLY A 175 16.97 -2.21 1.17
CA GLY A 175 16.11 -1.05 1.39
C GLY A 175 15.84 -0.21 0.14
N ASP A 176 16.53 -0.47 -0.96
CA ASP A 176 16.23 0.17 -2.25
C ASP A 176 14.91 -0.37 -2.85
N LEU A 177 14.25 0.47 -3.62
CA LEU A 177 13.03 0.12 -4.34
C LEU A 177 13.40 -0.70 -5.58
N VAL A 178 12.72 -1.83 -5.77
CA VAL A 178 12.74 -2.59 -7.02
C VAL A 178 11.50 -2.23 -7.82
N MET A 179 11.66 -1.74 -9.04
CA MET A 179 10.57 -1.55 -10.01
C MET A 179 10.71 -2.57 -11.13
N GLN A 180 9.59 -3.18 -11.50
CA GLN A 180 9.56 -4.27 -12.46
C GLN A 180 8.59 -4.02 -13.60
N ASN A 181 8.93 -4.56 -14.76
CA ASN A 181 8.11 -4.55 -15.97
C ASN A 181 7.58 -3.14 -16.31
N GLY A 182 8.46 -2.14 -16.26
CA GLY A 182 8.09 -0.75 -16.57
C GLY A 182 7.14 -0.09 -15.56
N GLY A 183 7.09 -0.58 -14.32
CA GLY A 183 6.25 -0.01 -13.26
C GLY A 183 5.01 -0.83 -12.90
N ALA A 184 4.78 -1.97 -13.56
CA ALA A 184 3.64 -2.83 -13.28
C ALA A 184 3.73 -3.52 -11.91
N HIS A 185 4.94 -3.68 -11.36
CA HIS A 185 5.15 -4.26 -10.03
C HIS A 185 6.30 -3.57 -9.28
N VAL A 186 6.20 -3.51 -7.96
CA VAL A 186 7.25 -2.94 -7.10
C VAL A 186 7.47 -3.77 -5.83
N GLY A 187 8.68 -3.68 -5.28
CA GLY A 187 9.07 -4.35 -4.05
C GLY A 187 10.24 -3.67 -3.36
N ILE A 188 10.70 -4.25 -2.26
CA ILE A 188 11.86 -3.76 -1.50
C ILE A 188 13.00 -4.76 -1.66
N TYR A 189 14.13 -4.31 -2.17
CA TYR A 189 15.34 -5.11 -2.27
C TYR A 189 15.87 -5.43 -0.88
N VAL A 190 16.21 -6.69 -0.62
CA VAL A 190 16.71 -7.15 0.70
C VAL A 190 18.09 -7.78 0.61
N GLY A 191 18.81 -7.57 -0.50
CA GLY A 191 20.14 -8.12 -0.73
C GLY A 191 20.12 -9.45 -1.49
N ASN A 192 21.30 -9.89 -1.95
CA ASN A 192 21.52 -11.19 -2.60
C ASN A 192 20.58 -11.51 -3.77
N GLY A 193 20.14 -10.50 -4.53
CA GLY A 193 19.20 -10.70 -5.64
C GLY A 193 17.76 -11.02 -5.18
N MET A 194 17.44 -10.80 -3.91
CA MET A 194 16.14 -11.08 -3.31
C MET A 194 15.38 -9.80 -3.01
N MET A 195 14.05 -9.89 -3.01
CA MET A 195 13.16 -8.82 -2.59
C MET A 195 11.93 -9.36 -1.84
N VAL A 196 11.35 -8.48 -1.03
CA VAL A 196 10.00 -8.70 -0.48
C VAL A 196 9.02 -7.88 -1.30
N SER A 197 7.92 -8.47 -1.73
CA SER A 197 6.84 -7.76 -2.41
C SER A 197 5.48 -8.44 -2.20
N ALA A 198 4.39 -7.68 -2.37
CA ALA A 198 3.03 -8.18 -2.40
C ALA A 198 2.65 -8.57 -3.84
N LEU A 199 2.60 -9.87 -4.13
CA LEU A 199 2.54 -10.37 -5.52
C LEU A 199 1.13 -10.33 -6.12
N ASN A 200 0.17 -11.01 -5.50
CA ASN A 200 -1.20 -11.16 -5.98
C ASN A 200 -2.09 -11.80 -4.89
N PRO A 201 -3.43 -11.83 -5.06
CA PRO A 201 -4.36 -12.38 -4.06
C PRO A 201 -4.07 -13.82 -3.61
N SER A 202 -3.48 -14.66 -4.46
CA SER A 202 -3.19 -16.06 -4.15
C SER A 202 -1.91 -16.25 -3.34
N GLN A 203 -0.95 -15.33 -3.48
CA GLN A 203 0.38 -15.45 -2.86
C GLN A 203 0.61 -14.49 -1.70
N GLY A 204 -0.04 -13.32 -1.69
CA GLY A 204 0.18 -12.30 -0.66
C GLY A 204 1.58 -11.68 -0.73
N THR A 205 2.10 -11.28 0.43
CA THR A 205 3.45 -10.72 0.58
C THR A 205 4.46 -11.78 0.98
N LEU A 206 5.52 -11.93 0.19
CA LEU A 206 6.55 -12.94 0.44
C LEU A 206 7.94 -12.50 -0.04
N LEU A 207 8.96 -13.22 0.42
CA LEU A 207 10.34 -13.12 -0.05
C LEU A 207 10.51 -13.96 -1.33
N HIS A 208 11.10 -13.38 -2.37
CA HIS A 208 11.41 -14.10 -3.60
C HIS A 208 12.57 -13.47 -4.36
N ALA A 209 13.08 -14.19 -5.37
CA ALA A 209 14.11 -13.67 -6.26
C ALA A 209 13.55 -12.51 -7.09
N VAL A 210 14.35 -11.45 -7.25
CA VAL A 210 14.03 -10.31 -8.13
C VAL A 210 13.81 -10.79 -9.57
N ALA A 211 14.61 -11.75 -10.02
CA ALA A 211 14.50 -12.33 -11.37
C ALA A 211 13.22 -13.14 -11.61
N ALA A 212 12.44 -13.50 -10.58
CA ALA A 212 11.27 -14.35 -10.73
C ALA A 212 10.08 -13.63 -11.38
N THR A 213 10.08 -12.30 -11.40
CA THR A 213 8.92 -11.49 -11.80
C THR A 213 9.17 -10.59 -13.01
N GLY A 214 10.32 -10.71 -13.67
CA GLY A 214 10.61 -10.08 -14.97
C GLY A 214 11.80 -9.11 -14.96
N THR A 215 11.76 -8.11 -15.85
CA THR A 215 12.83 -7.10 -15.94
C THR A 215 12.75 -6.15 -14.76
N SER A 216 13.89 -5.77 -14.21
CA SER A 216 13.98 -4.97 -12.98
C SER A 216 14.87 -3.73 -13.14
N SER A 217 14.50 -2.66 -12.46
CA SER A 217 15.31 -1.46 -12.25
C SER A 217 15.27 -1.08 -10.77
N PHE A 218 16.35 -0.49 -10.26
CA PHE A 218 16.50 -0.21 -8.83
C PHE A 218 16.60 1.30 -8.59
N PHE A 219 16.04 1.73 -7.46
CA PHE A 219 16.01 3.14 -7.08
C PHE A 219 16.34 3.30 -5.60
N THR A 220 17.14 4.31 -5.28
CA THR A 220 17.56 4.64 -3.93
C THR A 220 16.99 5.97 -3.49
N VAL A 221 16.70 6.11 -2.20
CA VAL A 221 16.24 7.37 -1.62
C VAL A 221 17.41 8.34 -1.59
N SER A 222 17.19 9.55 -2.10
CA SER A 222 18.19 10.62 -2.05
C SER A 222 18.43 11.02 -0.58
N LYS A 223 19.70 11.00 -0.16
CA LYS A 223 20.13 11.44 1.18
C LYS A 223 20.07 12.95 1.34
#